data_AF-A0A7V2DEG9-F1
#
_entry.id   AF-A0A7V2DEG9-F1
#
_cell.length_a   1.000
_cell.length_b   1.000
_cell.length_c   1.000
_cell.angle_alpha   90.00
_cell.angle_beta   90.00
_cell.angle_gamma   90.00
#
_symmetry.space_group_name_H-M   'P 1'
#
loop_
_entity.id
_entity.type
_entity.pdbx_description
1 polymer ?
#
loop_
_entity_poly.entity_id
_entity_poly.type
_entity_poly.pdbx_seq_one_letter_code
_entity_poly.pdbx_strand_id
1 'polypeptide(L)' 'MAGKRNTFQKRQKENSRKAKQEKKLANRLGKKQKADVPDRTGGIDPDIAGIRPGPQPLPEQWHDLDEVAETEQ' A
#
# COMPACT_ATOMS: atom_id res chain seq x y z
N MET A 1 24.08 -43.42 -4.24
CA MET A 1 22.63 -43.17 -4.29
C MET A 1 22.33 -41.68 -4.06
N ALA A 2 21.97 -40.91 -5.10
CA ALA A 2 21.83 -39.44 -5.03
C ALA A 2 20.45 -38.90 -5.48
N GLY A 3 19.37 -39.69 -5.32
CA GLY A 3 18.04 -39.34 -5.87
C GLY A 3 17.05 -38.61 -4.96
N LYS A 4 17.27 -38.54 -3.62
CA LYS A 4 16.23 -38.07 -2.67
C LYS A 4 16.24 -36.57 -2.34
N ARG A 5 17.36 -35.86 -2.47
CA ARG A 5 17.45 -34.43 -2.10
C ARG A 5 16.69 -33.51 -3.06
N ASN A 6 16.60 -33.90 -4.34
CA ASN A 6 15.97 -33.09 -5.38
C ASN A 6 14.42 -33.12 -5.29
N THR A 7 13.82 -34.22 -4.84
CA THR A 7 12.35 -34.35 -4.77
C THR A 7 11.75 -33.53 -3.64
N PHE A 8 12.43 -33.44 -2.50
CA PHE A 8 12.01 -32.62 -1.38
C PHE A 8 12.05 -31.12 -1.71
N GLN A 9 13.15 -30.66 -2.31
CA GLN A 9 13.28 -29.28 -2.77
C GLN A 9 12.24 -28.91 -3.82
N LYS A 10 11.95 -29.81 -4.77
CA LYS A 10 10.86 -29.64 -5.74
C LYS A 10 9.50 -29.48 -5.06
N ARG A 11 9.18 -30.32 -4.07
CA ARG A 11 7.93 -30.24 -3.30
C ARG A 11 7.83 -28.94 -2.51
N GLN A 12 8.91 -28.50 -1.85
CA GLN A 12 8.90 -27.22 -1.14
C GLN A 12 8.70 -26.02 -2.07
N LYS A 13 9.34 -26.04 -3.25
CA LYS A 13 9.15 -25.00 -4.28
C LYS A 13 7.72 -24.98 -4.83
N GLU A 14 7.09 -26.14 -4.95
CA GLU A 14 5.71 -26.29 -5.38
C GLU A 14 4.73 -25.74 -4.33
N ASN A 15 4.91 -26.14 -3.07
CA ASN A 15 4.13 -25.61 -1.95
C ASN A 15 4.26 -24.08 -1.82
N SER A 16 5.48 -23.53 -1.97
CA SER A 16 5.68 -22.08 -1.86
C SER A 16 5.02 -21.31 -3.01
N ARG A 17 4.99 -21.88 -4.22
CA ARG A 17 4.24 -21.32 -5.35
C ARG A 17 2.74 -21.30 -5.09
N LYS A 18 2.17 -22.41 -4.59
CA LYS A 18 0.75 -22.50 -4.21
C LYS A 18 0.39 -21.48 -3.14
N ALA A 19 1.13 -21.44 -2.03
CA ALA A 19 0.90 -20.49 -0.95
C ALA A 19 0.96 -19.02 -1.43
N LYS A 20 1.89 -18.68 -2.33
CA LYS A 20 1.97 -17.33 -2.92
C LYS A 20 0.76 -17.02 -3.81
N GLN A 21 0.27 -17.99 -4.58
CA GLN A 21 -0.93 -17.84 -5.41
C GLN A 21 -2.18 -17.63 -4.54
N GLU A 22 -2.37 -18.46 -3.52
CA GLU A 22 -3.48 -18.35 -2.55
C GLU A 22 -3.47 -16.98 -1.86
N LYS A 23 -2.31 -16.52 -1.37
CA LYS A 23 -2.18 -15.18 -0.76
C LYS A 23 -2.54 -14.07 -1.74
N LYS A 24 -2.13 -14.18 -3.01
CA LYS A 24 -2.49 -13.19 -4.04
C LYS A 24 -4.00 -13.18 -4.32
N LEU A 25 -4.63 -14.35 -4.38
CA LEU A 25 -6.08 -14.46 -4.58
C LEU A 25 -6.84 -13.88 -3.38
N ALA A 26 -6.44 -14.22 -2.16
CA ALA A 26 -7.01 -13.66 -0.92
C ALA A 26 -6.89 -12.13 -0.89
N ASN A 27 -5.71 -11.59 -1.22
CA ASN A 27 -5.52 -10.14 -1.31
C ASN A 27 -6.40 -9.49 -2.38
N ARG A 28 -6.55 -10.12 -3.54
CA ARG A 28 -7.42 -9.60 -4.61
C ARG A 28 -8.89 -9.62 -4.19
N LEU A 29 -9.34 -10.67 -3.50
CA LEU A 29 -10.70 -10.74 -2.96
C LEU A 29 -10.92 -9.66 -1.90
N GLY A 30 -9.99 -9.50 -0.95
CA GLY A 30 -10.08 -8.45 0.07
C GLY A 30 -10.10 -7.03 -0.51
N LYS A 31 -9.36 -6.77 -1.60
CA LYS A 31 -9.45 -5.48 -2.31
C LYS A 31 -10.81 -5.24 -2.95
N LYS A 32 -11.41 -6.26 -3.57
CA LYS A 32 -12.76 -6.16 -4.13
C LYS A 32 -13.79 -5.84 -3.06
N GLN A 33 -13.76 -6.59 -1.95
CA GLN A 33 -14.64 -6.35 -0.81
C GLN A 33 -14.52 -4.91 -0.28
N LYS A 34 -13.29 -4.36 -0.18
CA LYS A 34 -13.10 -2.97 0.23
C LYS A 34 -13.61 -1.94 -0.78
N ALA A 35 -13.57 -2.26 -2.08
CA ALA A 35 -14.07 -1.38 -3.13
C ALA A 35 -15.60 -1.37 -3.21
N ASP A 36 -16.24 -2.49 -2.84
CA ASP A 36 -17.70 -2.62 -2.80
C ASP A 36 -18.31 -2.04 -1.50
N VAL A 37 -17.48 -1.72 -0.50
CA VAL A 37 -17.93 -1.02 0.70
C VAL A 37 -18.31 0.41 0.31
N PRO A 38 -19.57 0.84 0.52
CA PRO A 38 -19.95 2.20 0.25
C PRO A 38 -19.09 3.15 1.10
N ASP A 39 -18.68 4.27 0.52
CA ASP A 39 -18.05 5.35 1.29
C ASP A 39 -18.96 5.67 2.48
N ARG A 40 -18.36 5.83 3.66
CA ARG A 40 -19.11 6.08 4.89
C ARG A 40 -19.89 7.38 4.70
N THR A 41 -21.20 7.26 4.50
CA THR A 41 -22.05 8.40 4.23
C THR A 41 -22.29 9.19 5.52
N GLY A 42 -21.88 10.46 5.51
CA GLY A 42 -22.68 11.54 6.11
C GLY A 42 -22.49 11.87 7.59
N GLY A 43 -21.41 11.47 8.24
CA GLY A 43 -21.09 11.93 9.60
C GLY A 43 -19.63 12.33 9.72
N ILE A 44 -19.37 13.61 10.02
CA ILE A 44 -18.06 14.03 10.52
C ILE A 44 -17.89 13.32 11.88
N ASP A 45 -16.75 12.65 12.07
CA ASP A 45 -16.43 12.01 13.35
C ASP A 45 -16.57 13.05 14.48
N PRO A 46 -17.25 12.75 15.60
CA PRO A 46 -17.34 13.68 16.75
C PRO A 46 -15.98 14.23 17.18
N ASP A 47 -14.89 13.47 17.02
CA ASP A 47 -13.54 13.90 17.36
C ASP A 47 -12.92 14.88 16.33
N ILE A 48 -13.39 14.85 15.08
CA ILE A 48 -12.94 15.72 13.98
C ILE A 48 -13.91 16.91 13.76
N ALA A 49 -15.13 16.82 14.29
CA ALA A 49 -16.14 17.85 14.15
C ALA A 49 -15.66 19.19 14.71
N GLY A 50 -15.61 20.22 13.86
CA GLY A 50 -15.24 21.58 14.25
C GLY A 50 -13.74 21.90 14.22
N ILE A 51 -12.86 20.93 13.90
CA ILE A 51 -11.44 21.21 13.68
C ILE A 51 -11.27 21.89 12.32
N ARG A 52 -10.75 23.11 12.33
CA ARG A 52 -10.26 23.80 11.13
C ARG A 52 -8.77 23.49 10.99
N PRO A 53 -8.32 22.75 9.94
CA PRO A 53 -6.90 22.57 9.72
C PRO A 53 -6.24 23.94 9.49
N GLY A 54 -5.17 24.21 10.22
CA GLY A 54 -4.36 25.39 10.01
C GLY A 54 -3.44 25.25 8.79
N PRO A 55 -2.81 26.34 8.33
CA PRO A 55 -1.74 26.24 7.34
C PRO A 55 -0.60 25.39 7.91
N GLN A 56 -0.28 24.27 7.24
CA GLN A 56 0.93 23.50 7.52
C GLN A 56 2.11 24.28 6.92
N PRO A 57 3.11 24.71 7.72
CA PRO A 57 4.30 25.37 7.17
C PRO A 57 5.04 24.41 6.24
N LEU A 58 5.66 24.94 5.19
CA LEU A 58 6.49 24.15 4.27
C LEU A 58 7.79 23.74 4.99
N PRO A 59 8.13 22.45 5.04
CA PRO A 59 9.40 22.00 5.61
C PRO A 59 10.65 22.52 4.86
N GLU A 60 11.74 22.75 5.60
CA GLU A 60 13.02 23.29 5.11
C GLU A 60 13.55 22.60 3.85
N GLN A 61 13.39 21.27 3.73
CA GLN A 61 13.90 20.51 2.58
C GLN A 61 13.24 20.85 1.23
N TRP A 62 12.14 21.62 1.23
CA TRP A 62 11.41 22.01 0.03
C TRP A 62 11.49 23.51 -0.28
N HIS A 63 12.26 24.30 0.48
CA HIS A 63 12.44 25.73 0.21
C HIS A 63 13.21 26.01 -1.10
N ASP A 64 14.15 25.15 -1.47
CA ASP A 64 15.08 25.39 -2.59
C ASP A 64 14.49 25.04 -3.98
N LEU A 65 13.26 24.49 -4.04
CA LEU A 65 12.64 24.06 -5.30
C LEU A 65 12.02 25.21 -6.09
N ASP A 66 11.65 26.31 -5.43
CA ASP A 66 11.04 27.47 -6.08
C ASP A 66 12.10 28.43 -6.67
N GLU A 67 13.32 28.49 -6.10
CA GLU A 67 14.38 29.41 -6.56
C GLU A 67 14.98 29.00 -7.92
N VAL A 68 15.05 27.70 -8.22
CA VAL A 68 15.61 27.21 -9.49
C VAL A 68 14.72 27.52 -10.71
N ALA A 69 13.42 27.73 -10.52
CA ALA A 69 12.49 28.02 -11.61
C ALA A 69 12.53 29.48 -12.10
N GLU A 70 12.98 30.43 -11.29
CA GLU A 70 13.05 31.84 -11.66
C GLU A 70 14.36 32.23 -12.37
N THR A 71 15.42 31.42 -12.24
CA THR A 71 16.73 31.69 -12.85
C THR A 71 16.84 31.36 -14.34
N GLU A 72 15.81 30.78 -14.97
CA GLU A 72 15.82 30.39 -16.40
C GLU A 72 15.00 31.31 -17.34
N GLN A 73 14.72 32.56 -16.95
CA GLN A 73 14.13 33.57 -17.86
C GLN A 73 15.11 34.67 -18.27
#